data_AF-X1KQW6-F1
#
_entry.id   AF-X1KQW6-F1
#
_cell.length_a   1.000
_cell.length_b   1.000
_cell.length_c   1.000
_cell.angle_alpha   90.00
_cell.angle_beta   90.00
_cell.angle_gamma   90.00
#
_symmetry.space_group_name_H-M   'P 1'
#
loop_
_entity.id
_entity.type
_entity.pdbx_description
1 polymer ?
#
loop_
_entity_poly.entity_id
_entity_poly.type
_entity_poly.pdbx_seq_one_letter_code
_entity_poly.pdbx_strand_id
1 'polypeptide(L)'
;PILIELDSEDNIYIAGRTESFGAGLYDIFLLKYNSTGDFQGEFIWGGTDMESLSGIALDSSENIHLTGNTLSFGAGNSDIFLIKLSQDIN
;
A
#
# COMPACT_ATOMS: atom_id res chain seq x y z
N PRO A 1 -3.70 7.00 8.01
CA PRO A 1 -3.08 6.11 9.02
C PRO A 1 -1.76 5.58 8.46
N ILE A 2 -0.84 5.15 9.32
CA ILE A 2 0.33 4.35 8.93
C ILE A 2 0.13 2.98 9.56
N LEU A 3 0.30 1.93 8.76
CA LEU A 3 0.16 0.53 9.18
C LEU A 3 1.48 -0.20 8.93
N ILE A 4 1.76 -1.19 9.77
CA ILE A 4 2.95 -2.02 9.70
C ILE A 4 2.52 -3.47 9.80
N GLU A 5 3.07 -4.32 8.93
CA GLU A 5 2.92 -5.78 8.97
C GLU A 5 4.29 -6.44 8.78
N LEU A 6 4.44 -7.64 9.32
CA LEU A 6 5.67 -8.44 9.19
C LEU A 6 5.34 -9.77 8.49
N ASP A 7 6.22 -10.21 7.58
CA ASP A 7 6.16 -11.59 7.09
C ASP A 7 6.86 -12.57 8.04
N SER A 8 6.78 -13.86 7.72
CA SER A 8 7.43 -14.92 8.50
C SER A 8 8.96 -14.87 8.55
N GLU A 9 9.60 -14.01 7.74
CA GLU A 9 11.05 -13.76 7.73
C GLU A 9 11.43 -12.45 8.43
N ASP A 10 10.48 -11.82 9.13
CA ASP A 10 10.60 -10.50 9.77
C ASP A 10 10.90 -9.36 8.77
N ASN A 11 10.59 -9.51 7.48
CA ASN A 11 10.61 -8.38 6.56
C ASN A 11 9.44 -7.43 6.91
N ILE A 12 9.68 -6.14 6.79
CA ILE A 12 8.80 -5.08 7.29
C ILE A 12 8.08 -4.44 6.12
N TYR A 13 6.75 -4.44 6.17
CA TYR A 13 5.88 -3.77 5.22
C TYR A 13 5.23 -2.56 5.89
N ILE A 14 5.49 -1.35 5.36
CA ILE A 14 4.93 -0.11 5.88
C ILE A 14 4.00 0.47 4.82
N ALA A 15 2.72 0.60 5.16
CA ALA A 15 1.72 1.16 4.26
C ALA A 15 1.10 2.44 4.83
N GLY A 16 0.83 3.40 3.96
CA GLY A 16 0.24 4.67 4.35
C GLY A 16 -0.24 5.48 3.17
N ARG A 17 -0.41 6.79 3.41
CA ARG A 17 -0.72 7.77 2.37
C ARG A 17 0.37 8.84 2.32
N THR A 18 0.62 9.35 1.13
CA THR A 18 1.59 10.43 0.86
C THR A 18 0.89 11.61 0.20
N GLU A 19 1.35 12.83 0.49
CA GLU A 19 0.95 14.07 -0.22
C GLU A 19 2.10 14.62 -1.08
N SER A 20 3.27 13.95 -1.06
CA SER A 20 4.51 14.49 -1.64
C SER A 20 4.90 13.87 -2.99
N PHE A 21 4.34 12.72 -3.33
CA PHE A 21 4.61 12.00 -4.57
C PHE A 21 3.40 11.14 -4.93
N GLY A 22 3.30 10.78 -6.22
CA GLY A 22 2.13 10.10 -6.78
C GLY A 22 1.41 10.97 -7.79
N ALA A 23 0.16 10.63 -8.12
CA ALA A 23 -0.59 11.27 -9.21
C ALA A 23 -1.59 12.33 -8.71
N GLY A 24 -1.87 12.37 -7.40
CA GLY A 24 -3.01 13.08 -6.85
C GLY A 24 -2.72 13.87 -5.57
N LEU A 25 -3.78 14.14 -4.81
CA LEU A 25 -3.68 14.87 -3.54
C LEU A 25 -3.18 13.97 -2.41
N TYR A 26 -3.63 12.72 -2.41
CA TYR A 26 -3.20 11.69 -1.48
C TYR A 26 -3.08 10.38 -2.24
N ASP A 27 -1.87 9.83 -2.34
CA ASP A 27 -1.66 8.51 -2.95
C ASP A 27 -1.32 7.48 -1.86
N ILE A 28 -1.59 6.20 -2.12
CA ILE A 28 -1.18 5.09 -1.26
C ILE A 28 0.28 4.77 -1.53
N PHE A 29 1.05 4.57 -0.46
CA PHE A 29 2.39 3.99 -0.57
C PHE A 29 2.46 2.68 0.21
N LEU A 30 3.36 1.81 -0.26
CA LEU A 30 3.84 0.62 0.42
C LEU A 30 5.36 0.61 0.31
N LEU A 31 6.06 0.46 1.43
CA LEU A 31 7.51 0.31 1.51
C LEU A 31 7.83 -1.08 2.06
N LYS A 32 8.86 -1.72 1.52
CA LYS A 32 9.43 -2.95 2.10
C LYS A 32 10.86 -2.74 2.56
N TYR A 33 11.14 -3.25 3.74
CA TYR A 33 12.47 -3.41 4.29
C TYR A 33 12.67 -4.88 4.63
N ASN A 34 13.90 -5.37 4.56
CA ASN A 34 14.21 -6.69 5.09
C ASN A 34 14.33 -6.63 6.64
N SER A 35 14.54 -7.78 7.28
CA SER A 35 14.69 -7.88 8.74
C SER A 35 15.91 -7.15 9.31
N THR A 36 16.90 -6.78 8.48
CA THR A 36 18.04 -5.94 8.88
C THR A 36 17.78 -4.44 8.71
N GLY A 37 16.62 -4.05 8.15
CA GLY A 37 16.24 -2.66 7.91
C GLY A 37 16.73 -2.09 6.57
N ASP A 38 17.21 -2.93 5.66
CA ASP A 38 17.61 -2.51 4.32
C ASP A 38 16.38 -2.40 3.40
N PHE A 39 16.27 -1.29 2.68
CA PHE A 39 15.19 -1.04 1.75
C PHE A 39 15.20 -2.02 0.58
N GLN A 40 14.03 -2.63 0.30
CA GLN A 40 13.86 -3.65 -0.74
C GLN A 40 13.03 -3.16 -1.93
N GLY A 41 12.24 -2.10 -1.76
CA GLY A 41 11.40 -1.55 -2.81
C GLY A 41 10.22 -0.76 -2.28
N GLU A 42 9.56 -0.06 -3.20
CA GLU A 42 8.35 0.71 -2.95
C GLU A 42 7.30 0.46 -4.03
N PHE A 43 6.04 0.60 -3.63
CA PHE A 43 4.91 0.62 -4.53
C PHE A 43 4.04 1.83 -4.22
N ILE A 44 3.79 2.64 -5.24
CA ILE A 44 2.93 3.82 -5.16
C ILE A 44 1.70 3.58 -6.02
N TRP A 45 0.53 3.87 -5.47
CA TRP A 45 -0.72 3.74 -6.20
C TRP A 45 -1.69 4.84 -5.83
N GLY A 46 -2.26 5.44 -6.87
CA GLY A 46 -3.30 6.44 -6.76
C GLY A 46 -3.55 7.06 -8.13
N GLY A 47 -4.53 7.96 -8.18
CA GLY A 47 -4.94 8.63 -9.41
C GLY A 47 -4.95 10.14 -9.27
N THR A 48 -5.83 10.83 -10.00
CA THR A 48 -5.81 12.30 -10.01
C THR A 48 -6.41 12.96 -8.77
N ASP A 49 -7.07 12.20 -7.89
CA ASP A 49 -7.71 12.68 -6.67
C ASP A 49 -7.09 12.00 -5.44
N MET A 50 -7.83 11.82 -4.34
CA MET A 50 -7.32 11.28 -3.09
C MET A 50 -7.70 9.82 -2.84
N GLU A 51 -6.75 9.07 -2.31
CA GLU A 51 -6.90 7.71 -1.81
C GLU A 51 -6.78 7.67 -0.27
N SER A 52 -7.43 6.68 0.34
CA SER A 52 -7.39 6.44 1.78
C SER A 52 -7.16 4.97 2.10
N LEU A 53 -6.04 4.66 2.74
CA LEU A 53 -5.73 3.32 3.25
C LEU A 53 -6.55 3.00 4.49
N SER A 54 -7.14 1.81 4.53
CA SER A 54 -7.84 1.26 5.70
C SER A 54 -7.15 0.05 6.31
N GLY A 55 -6.45 -0.77 5.52
CA GLY A 55 -5.84 -2.00 6.02
C GLY A 55 -4.72 -2.54 5.14
N ILE A 56 -3.81 -3.28 5.78
CA ILE A 56 -2.80 -4.16 5.18
C ILE A 56 -2.93 -5.54 5.83
N ALA A 57 -2.73 -6.60 5.05
CA ALA A 57 -2.59 -7.96 5.55
C ALA A 57 -1.74 -8.81 4.60
N LEU A 58 -1.06 -9.81 5.14
CA LEU A 58 -0.36 -10.83 4.36
C LEU A 58 -1.18 -12.12 4.31
N ASP A 59 -1.22 -12.79 3.16
CA ASP A 59 -1.78 -14.15 3.05
C ASP A 59 -0.74 -15.24 3.36
N SER A 60 -1.15 -16.51 3.38
CA SER A 60 -0.24 -17.63 3.71
C SER A 60 0.89 -17.85 2.70
N SER A 61 0.86 -17.14 1.57
CA SER A 61 1.92 -17.10 0.57
C SER A 61 2.67 -15.76 0.60
N GLU A 62 2.52 -15.01 1.69
CA GLU A 62 3.12 -13.69 1.94
C GLU A 62 2.77 -12.64 0.87
N ASN A 63 1.66 -12.84 0.12
CA ASN A 63 1.17 -11.78 -0.75
C ASN A 63 0.52 -10.68 0.08
N ILE A 64 0.70 -9.45 -0.37
CA ILE A 64 0.28 -8.25 0.34
C ILE A 64 -1.09 -7.84 -0.17
N HIS A 65 -2.03 -7.62 0.74
CA HIS A 65 -3.37 -7.12 0.45
C HIS A 65 -3.57 -5.75 1.09
N LEU A 66 -3.83 -4.73 0.27
CA LEU A 66 -4.15 -3.38 0.71
C LEU A 66 -5.62 -3.09 0.43
N THR A 67 -6.31 -2.50 1.39
CA THR A 67 -7.72 -2.12 1.26
C THR A 67 -7.94 -0.67 1.63
N GLY A 68 -8.96 -0.06 1.03
CA GLY A 68 -9.28 1.33 1.28
C GLY A 68 -10.37 1.86 0.38
N ASN A 69 -10.42 3.19 0.30
CA ASN A 69 -11.31 3.92 -0.58
C ASN A 69 -10.50 4.80 -1.53
N THR A 70 -11.00 5.00 -2.74
CA THR A 70 -10.43 5.88 -3.76
C THR A 70 -11.51 6.85 -4.24
N LEU A 71 -11.11 8.09 -4.50
CA LEU A 71 -11.91 9.07 -5.24
C LEU A 71 -11.46 9.17 -6.71
N SER A 72 -10.37 8.51 -7.08
CA SER A 72 -9.77 8.58 -8.41
C SER A 72 -10.26 7.50 -9.38
N PHE A 73 -10.66 6.33 -8.87
CA PHE A 73 -11.06 5.19 -9.69
C PHE A 73 -12.46 4.72 -9.31
N GLY A 74 -13.22 4.23 -10.31
CA GLY A 74 -14.58 3.75 -10.11
C GLY A 74 -15.64 4.74 -10.62
N ALA A 75 -16.83 4.71 -10.04
CA ALA A 75 -17.98 5.49 -10.50
C ALA A 75 -18.61 6.28 -9.34
N GLY A 76 -18.73 7.59 -9.51
CA GLY A 76 -19.31 8.48 -8.52
C GLY A 76 -18.22 9.13 -7.66
N ASN A 77 -18.48 9.23 -6.34
CA ASN A 77 -17.63 10.03 -5.45
C ASN A 77 -16.53 9.22 -4.77
N SER A 78 -16.82 8.03 -4.25
CA SER A 78 -15.83 7.21 -3.55
C SER A 78 -16.17 5.73 -3.69
N ASP A 79 -15.19 4.95 -4.11
CA ASP A 79 -15.30 3.52 -4.32
C ASP A 79 -14.29 2.76 -3.44
N ILE A 80 -14.61 1.50 -3.14
CA ILE A 80 -13.70 0.62 -2.42
C ILE A 80 -12.65 0.03 -3.36
N PHE A 81 -11.43 -0.22 -2.85
CA PHE A 81 -10.42 -0.97 -3.58
C PHE A 81 -9.86 -2.13 -2.75
N LEU A 82 -9.38 -3.14 -3.46
CA LEU A 82 -8.47 -4.17 -2.98
C LEU A 82 -7.30 -4.26 -3.97
N ILE A 83 -6.09 -4.06 -3.48
CA ILE A 83 -4.85 -4.26 -4.24
C ILE A 83 -4.16 -5.49 -3.68
N LYS A 84 -3.81 -6.44 -4.57
CA LYS A 84 -2.97 -7.58 -4.25
C LYS A 84 -1.61 -7.43 -4.93
N LEU A 85 -0.54 -7.55 -4.15
CA LEU A 85 0.85 -7.55 -4.63
C LEU A 85 1.54 -8.84 -4.18
N SER A 86 2.52 -9.31 -4.94
CA SER A 86 3.45 -10.33 -4.46
C SER A 86 4.34 -9.76 -3.35
N GLN A 87 4.97 -10.64 -2.57
CA GLN A 87 5.99 -10.26 -1.58
C GLN A 87 7.17 -9.50 -2.20
N ASP A 88 7.48 -9.78 -3.48
CA ASP A 88 8.44 -9.04 -4.27
C ASP A 88 7.72 -7.83 -4.87
N ILE A 89 8.04 -6.64 -4.36
CA ILE A 89 7.34 -5.40 -4.70
C ILE A 89 8.03 -4.63 -5.86
N ASN A 90 8.83 -5.33 -6.66
CA ASN A 90 9.57 -4.78 -7.79
C ASN A 90 8.86 -5.03 -9.13
#